data_AF-H0JW60-F1
#
_entry.id   AF-H0JW60-F1
#
_cell.length_a   1.000
_cell.length_b   1.000
_cell.length_c   1.000
_cell.angle_alpha   90.00
_cell.angle_beta   90.00
_cell.angle_gamma   90.00
#
_symmetry.space_group_name_H-M   'P 1'
#
loop_
_entity.id
_entity.type
_entity.pdbx_description
1 polymer ?
#
loop_
_entity_poly.entity_id
_entity_poly.type
_entity_poly.pdbx_seq_one_letter_code
_entity_poly.pdbx_strand_id
1 'polypeptide(L)'
;MDELVSWLRKSAAEHRRVFAYGAASRAVALFARAGVDRSVMEAVADGSPAKAGRRMPGTDVPIVDLTALRDASPDCILLTIPDLLPEVRAQFPEFEGRWCIPPDSRHGVRWVG
;
A
#
# COMPACT_ATOMS: atom_id res chain seq x y z
N MET A 1 1.15 11.49 -16.65
CA MET A 1 0.51 11.26 -15.33
C MET A 1 1.48 10.43 -14.51
N ASP A 2 1.69 10.74 -13.23
CA ASP A 2 2.54 9.92 -12.34
C ASP A 2 2.06 8.44 -12.39
N GLU A 3 2.98 7.49 -12.57
CA GLU A 3 2.64 6.08 -12.81
C GLU A 3 1.89 5.44 -11.63
N LEU A 4 2.19 5.87 -10.41
CA LEU A 4 1.46 5.42 -9.22
C LEU A 4 0.00 5.87 -9.29
N VAL A 5 -0.24 7.12 -9.70
CA VAL A 5 -1.60 7.68 -9.85
C VAL A 5 -2.38 6.90 -10.90
N SER A 6 -1.74 6.60 -12.03
CA SER A 6 -2.35 5.82 -13.10
C SER A 6 -2.76 4.42 -12.61
N TRP A 7 -1.85 3.74 -11.90
CA TRP A 7 -2.11 2.41 -11.35
C TRP A 7 -3.21 2.41 -10.28
N LEU A 8 -3.22 3.40 -9.37
CA LEU A 8 -4.25 3.53 -8.34
C LEU A 8 -5.63 3.77 -8.94
N ARG A 9 -5.73 4.69 -9.92
CA ARG A 9 -7.01 4.97 -10.61
C ARG A 9 -7.51 3.77 -11.40
N LYS A 10 -6.61 3.05 -12.07
CA LYS A 10 -6.96 1.81 -12.78
C LYS A 10 -7.47 0.76 -11.81
N SER A 11 -6.77 0.56 -10.69
CA SER A 11 -7.18 -0.42 -9.67
C SER A 11 -8.55 -0.09 -9.08
N ALA A 12 -8.82 1.19 -8.80
CA ALA A 12 -10.12 1.65 -8.32
C ALA A 12 -11.24 1.44 -9.38
N ALA A 13 -10.96 1.73 -10.66
CA ALA A 13 -11.90 1.50 -11.75
C ALA A 13 -12.20 0.00 -11.99
N GLU A 14 -11.25 -0.88 -11.65
CA GLU A 14 -11.39 -2.33 -11.66
C GLU A 14 -11.98 -2.89 -10.35
N HIS A 15 -12.41 -2.02 -9.43
CA HIS A 15 -12.91 -2.38 -8.09
C HIS A 15 -11.96 -3.25 -7.27
N ARG A 16 -10.64 -3.12 -7.50
CA ARG A 16 -9.62 -3.84 -6.76
C ARG A 16 -9.42 -3.21 -5.38
N ARG A 17 -9.36 -4.05 -4.37
CA ARG A 17 -9.09 -3.69 -2.99
C ARG A 17 -7.60 -3.44 -2.79
N VAL A 18 -7.22 -2.16 -2.76
CA VAL A 18 -5.83 -1.73 -2.64
C VAL A 18 -5.51 -1.33 -1.20
N PHE A 19 -4.50 -1.99 -0.64
CA PHE A 19 -3.88 -1.63 0.63
C PHE A 19 -2.43 -1.23 0.40
N ALA A 20 -1.84 -0.49 1.33
CA ALA A 20 -0.40 -0.32 1.42
C ALA A 20 0.17 -1.00 2.68
N TYR A 21 1.43 -1.39 2.64
CA TYR A 21 2.16 -1.92 3.80
C TYR A 21 3.30 -0.97 4.17
N GLY A 22 3.31 -0.52 5.43
CA GLY A 22 4.27 0.41 6.02
C GLY A 22 3.82 1.87 5.94
N ALA A 23 3.49 2.47 7.09
CA ALA A 23 3.21 3.89 7.23
C ALA A 23 4.52 4.67 7.50
N ALA A 24 5.46 4.61 6.54
CA ALA A 24 6.77 5.25 6.65
C ALA A 24 6.77 6.69 6.12
N SER A 25 7.73 7.52 6.55
CA SER A 25 7.84 8.92 6.08
C SER A 25 7.99 9.03 4.57
N ARG A 26 8.65 8.06 3.92
CA ARG A 26 8.73 7.97 2.45
C ARG A 26 7.36 7.81 1.80
N ALA A 27 6.48 7.01 2.41
CA ALA A 27 5.12 6.80 1.92
C ALA A 27 4.29 8.10 2.01
N VAL A 28 4.51 8.95 3.03
CA VAL A 28 3.82 10.24 3.16
C VAL A 28 4.06 11.11 1.93
N ALA A 29 5.32 11.33 1.58
CA ALA A 29 5.68 12.16 0.43
C ALA A 29 5.14 11.57 -0.89
N LEU A 30 5.23 10.25 -1.05
CA LEU A 30 4.74 9.55 -2.23
C LEU A 30 3.22 9.71 -2.38
N PHE A 31 2.47 9.50 -1.30
CA PHE A 31 1.01 9.57 -1.29
C PHE A 31 0.48 10.98 -1.47
N ALA A 32 1.13 11.98 -0.84
CA ALA A 32 0.79 13.38 -1.06
C ALA A 32 0.97 13.78 -2.53
N ARG A 33 2.08 13.37 -3.16
CA ARG A 33 2.32 13.65 -4.58
C ARG A 33 1.33 12.93 -5.51
N ALA A 34 0.95 11.70 -5.14
CA ALA A 34 0.00 10.91 -5.90
C ALA A 34 -1.48 11.27 -5.63
N GLY A 35 -1.76 12.18 -4.69
CA GLY A 35 -3.14 12.54 -4.32
C GLY A 35 -3.93 11.33 -3.81
N VAL A 36 -3.30 10.48 -3.00
CA VAL A 36 -3.94 9.28 -2.44
C VAL A 36 -5.00 9.66 -1.43
N ASP A 37 -6.18 9.06 -1.56
CA ASP A 37 -7.29 9.12 -0.62
C ASP A 37 -7.99 7.76 -0.53
N ARG A 38 -9.03 7.68 0.30
CA ARG A 38 -9.82 6.45 0.49
C ARG A 38 -10.52 5.91 -0.77
N SER A 39 -10.65 6.69 -1.84
CA SER A 39 -11.28 6.23 -3.07
C SER A 39 -10.37 5.32 -3.89
N VAL A 40 -9.05 5.37 -3.65
CA VAL A 40 -8.04 4.58 -4.37
C VAL A 40 -7.21 3.67 -3.46
N MET A 41 -7.24 3.88 -2.14
CA MET A 41 -6.53 3.07 -1.16
C MET A 41 -7.34 2.94 0.12
N GLU A 42 -7.74 1.72 0.48
CA GLU A 42 -8.61 1.47 1.64
C GLU A 42 -7.92 1.77 2.97
N ALA A 43 -6.66 1.33 3.12
CA ALA A 43 -5.86 1.55 4.32
C ALA A 43 -4.36 1.36 4.10
N VAL A 44 -3.58 1.83 5.07
CA VAL A 44 -2.16 1.49 5.22
C VAL A 44 -2.00 0.56 6.43
N ALA A 45 -1.54 -0.66 6.22
CA ALA A 45 -1.21 -1.58 7.31
C ALA A 45 0.18 -1.27 7.87
N ASP A 46 0.35 -1.21 9.18
CA ASP A 46 1.64 -1.02 9.84
C ASP A 46 1.71 -1.85 11.14
N GLY A 47 2.85 -2.46 11.41
CA GLY A 47 3.06 -3.26 12.61
C GLY A 47 3.22 -2.45 13.90
N SER A 48 3.32 -1.13 13.83
CA SER A 48 3.49 -0.25 14.99
C SER A 48 2.16 0.00 15.72
N PRO A 49 2.01 -0.44 16.99
CA PRO A 49 0.79 -0.19 17.77
C PRO A 49 0.48 1.29 17.96
N ALA A 50 1.51 2.14 18.01
CA ALA A 50 1.35 3.59 18.17
C ALA A 50 0.70 4.28 16.96
N LYS A 51 0.73 3.64 15.78
CA LYS A 51 0.15 4.18 14.55
C LYS A 51 -1.25 3.66 14.27
N ALA A 52 -1.62 2.50 14.81
CA ALA A 52 -2.96 1.92 14.63
C ALA A 52 -4.05 2.91 15.06
N GLY A 53 -5.11 3.01 14.25
CA GLY A 53 -6.24 3.93 14.47
C GLY A 53 -5.95 5.39 14.13
N ARG A 54 -4.72 5.74 13.71
CA ARG A 54 -4.40 7.06 13.13
C ARG A 54 -4.71 7.08 11.64
N ARG A 55 -4.42 8.21 10.99
CA ARG A 55 -4.46 8.36 9.53
C ARG A 55 -3.07 8.63 8.99
N MET A 56 -2.89 8.27 7.72
CA MET A 56 -1.69 8.57 6.99
C MET A 56 -1.57 10.10 6.81
N PRO A 57 -0.46 10.72 7.21
CA PRO A 57 -0.33 12.17 7.14
C PRO A 57 -0.59 12.71 5.72
N GLY A 58 -1.38 13.79 5.63
CA GLY A 58 -1.73 14.42 4.35
C GLY A 58 -2.83 13.70 3.56
N THR A 59 -3.40 12.61 4.08
CA THR A 59 -4.52 11.90 3.45
C THR A 59 -5.62 11.59 4.47
N ASP A 60 -6.75 11.07 3.99
CA ASP A 60 -7.83 10.57 4.83
C ASP A 60 -7.79 9.03 5.03
N VAL A 61 -6.72 8.39 4.56
CA VAL A 61 -6.50 6.94 4.58
C VAL A 61 -6.14 6.49 6.01
N PRO A 62 -6.88 5.52 6.60
CA PRO A 62 -6.57 5.02 7.93
C PRO A 62 -5.29 4.19 7.95
N ILE A 63 -4.61 4.20 9.10
CA ILE A 63 -3.55 3.25 9.42
C ILE A 63 -4.17 2.14 10.28
N VAL A 64 -4.08 0.90 9.79
CA VAL A 64 -4.66 -0.30 10.42
C VAL A 64 -3.56 -1.25 10.88
N ASP A 65 -3.90 -2.16 11.78
CA ASP A 65 -3.00 -3.23 12.20
C ASP A 65 -2.92 -4.37 11.16
N LEU A 66 -2.04 -5.33 11.42
CA LEU A 66 -1.79 -6.46 10.54
C LEU A 66 -2.94 -7.48 10.53
N THR A 67 -3.78 -7.52 11.58
CA THR A 67 -4.96 -8.38 11.62
C THR A 67 -6.02 -7.86 10.65
N ALA A 68 -6.29 -6.56 10.67
CA ALA A 68 -7.21 -5.91 9.74
C ALA A 68 -6.78 -6.10 8.27
N LEU A 69 -5.47 -6.07 7.98
CA LEU A 69 -4.96 -6.38 6.64
C LEU A 69 -5.31 -7.81 6.19
N ARG A 70 -5.13 -8.79 7.09
CA ARG A 70 -5.43 -10.21 6.82
C ARG A 70 -6.92 -10.44 6.62
N ASP A 71 -7.74 -9.90 7.51
CA ASP A 71 -9.20 -9.99 7.44
C ASP A 71 -9.75 -9.32 6.18
N ALA A 72 -9.12 -8.23 5.73
CA ALA A 72 -9.48 -7.57 4.49
C ALA A 72 -9.16 -8.40 3.25
N SER A 73 -8.16 -9.28 3.25
CA SER A 73 -7.73 -10.07 2.08
C SER A 73 -7.65 -9.24 0.78
N PRO A 74 -6.80 -8.20 0.72
CA PRO A 74 -6.74 -7.27 -0.40
C PRO A 74 -6.32 -7.94 -1.71
N ASP A 75 -6.71 -7.35 -2.84
CA ASP A 75 -6.29 -7.77 -4.18
C ASP A 75 -4.87 -7.30 -4.52
N CYS A 76 -4.46 -6.17 -3.95
CA CYS A 76 -3.16 -5.55 -4.16
C CYS A 76 -2.61 -5.00 -2.84
N ILE A 77 -1.32 -5.23 -2.59
CA ILE A 77 -0.61 -4.65 -1.45
C ILE A 77 0.60 -3.88 -1.94
N LEU A 78 0.53 -2.55 -1.87
CA LEU A 78 1.64 -1.67 -2.20
C LEU A 78 2.66 -1.65 -1.06
N LEU A 79 3.80 -2.31 -1.25
CA LEU A 79 4.91 -2.34 -0.30
C LEU A 79 5.71 -1.04 -0.38
N THR A 80 5.57 -0.19 0.65
CA THR A 80 6.20 1.14 0.66
C THR A 80 7.70 1.11 0.97
N ILE A 81 8.19 0.01 1.56
CA ILE A 81 9.59 -0.26 1.86
C ILE A 81 9.98 -1.58 1.14
N PRO A 82 10.49 -1.51 -0.10
CA PRO A 82 10.78 -2.69 -0.92
C PRO A 82 11.75 -3.68 -0.26
N ASP A 83 12.66 -3.17 0.57
CA ASP A 83 13.67 -3.97 1.27
C ASP A 83 13.06 -4.98 2.24
N LEU A 84 11.82 -4.76 2.69
CA LEU A 84 11.07 -5.68 3.56
C LEU A 84 10.41 -6.83 2.80
N LEU A 85 10.55 -6.90 1.46
CA LEU A 85 9.85 -7.90 0.66
C LEU A 85 10.11 -9.35 1.13
N PRO A 86 11.35 -9.78 1.41
CA PRO A 86 11.61 -11.13 1.91
C PRO A 86 10.87 -11.43 3.22
N GLU A 87 10.86 -10.47 4.16
CA GLU A 87 10.26 -10.60 5.47
C GLU A 87 8.74 -10.66 5.39
N VAL A 88 8.12 -9.75 4.62
CA VAL A 88 6.65 -9.72 4.49
C VAL A 88 6.12 -10.92 3.70
N ARG A 89 6.88 -11.45 2.73
CA ARG A 89 6.51 -12.71 2.05
C ARG A 89 6.57 -13.90 3.00
N ALA A 90 7.59 -13.97 3.86
CA ALA A 90 7.69 -15.02 4.88
C ALA A 90 6.60 -14.90 5.95
N GLN A 91 6.23 -13.68 6.33
CA GLN A 91 5.20 -13.41 7.33
C GLN A 91 3.77 -13.60 6.81
N PHE A 92 3.54 -13.27 5.54
CA PHE A 92 2.21 -13.31 4.90
C PHE A 92 2.24 -14.11 3.59
N PRO A 93 2.49 -15.43 3.66
CA PRO A 93 2.49 -16.29 2.47
C PRO A 93 1.12 -16.29 1.74
N GLU A 94 0.02 -15.98 2.43
CA GLU A 94 -1.31 -15.84 1.83
C GLU A 94 -1.44 -14.68 0.83
N PHE A 95 -0.51 -13.73 0.84
CA PHE A 95 -0.48 -12.58 -0.06
C PHE A 95 0.50 -12.74 -1.22
N GLU A 96 1.05 -13.95 -1.41
CA GLU A 96 1.92 -14.24 -2.54
C GLU A 96 1.25 -13.87 -3.87
N GLY A 97 2.00 -13.22 -4.76
CA GLY A 97 1.49 -12.68 -6.03
C GLY A 97 0.60 -11.43 -5.92
N ARG A 98 0.31 -10.92 -4.70
CA ARG A 98 -0.48 -9.69 -4.48
C ARG A 98 0.37 -8.46 -4.19
N TRP A 99 1.67 -8.64 -3.98
CA TRP A 99 2.61 -7.57 -3.66
C TRP A 99 2.94 -6.71 -4.88
N CYS A 100 2.94 -5.39 -4.66
CA CYS A 100 3.34 -4.39 -5.64
C CYS A 100 4.40 -3.47 -5.03
N ILE A 101 5.39 -3.07 -5.82
CA ILE A 101 6.36 -2.05 -5.44
C ILE A 101 6.02 -0.75 -6.19
N PRO A 102 5.99 0.41 -5.51
CA PRO A 102 5.75 1.70 -6.16
C PRO A 102 6.80 1.96 -7.26
N PRO A 103 6.46 2.77 -8.27
CA PRO A 103 7.39 3.03 -9.38
C PRO A 103 8.70 3.60 -8.85
N ASP A 104 9.81 3.08 -9.37
CA ASP A 104 11.10 3.74 -9.22
C ASP A 104 11.22 4.85 -10.28
N SER A 105 12.28 5.66 -10.23
CA SER A 105 12.49 6.75 -11.18
C SER A 105 12.63 6.31 -12.66
N ARG A 106 12.50 5.02 -12.99
CA ARG A 106 12.72 4.46 -14.34
C ARG A 106 11.64 3.45 -14.79
N HIS A 107 10.80 2.92 -13.90
CA HIS A 107 9.79 1.90 -14.22
C HIS A 107 8.50 2.04 -13.41
N GLY A 108 7.38 1.66 -14.05
CA GLY A 108 6.04 1.56 -13.46
C GLY A 108 5.94 0.67 -12.22
N VAL A 109 4.75 0.66 -11.61
CA VAL A 109 4.44 -0.23 -10.48
C VAL A 109 4.81 -1.66 -10.85
N ARG A 110 5.71 -2.26 -10.06
CA ARG A 110 6.25 -3.59 -10.32
C ARG A 110 5.52 -4.62 -9.45
N TRP A 111 4.93 -5.62 -10.10
CA TRP A 111 4.43 -6.81 -9.42
C TRP A 111 5.58 -7.69 -8.96
N VAL A 112 5.48 -8.20 -7.74
CA VAL A 112 6.47 -9.13 -7.19
C VAL A 112 5.76 -10.39 -6.70
N GLY A 113 6.20 -11.52 -7.27
CA GLY A 113 5.75 -12.89 -7.00
C GLY A 113 6.87 -13.84 -7.35
#